data_AF-A0A3L7J236-F1
#
_entry.id   AF-A0A3L7J236-F1
#
_cell.length_a   1.000
_cell.length_b   1.000
_cell.length_c   1.000
_cell.angle_alpha   90.00
_cell.angle_beta   90.00
_cell.angle_gamma   90.00
#
_symmetry.space_group_name_H-M   'P 1'
#
loop_
_entity.id
_entity.type
_entity.pdbx_description
1 polymer ?
#
loop_
_entity_poly.entity_id
_entity_poly.type
_entity_poly.pdbx_seq_one_letter_code
_entity_poly.pdbx_strand_id
1 'polypeptide(L)' 'MAITSIDINQDDLRQARELTGASSNREAVDRALRTLIAVRRQPSAGERIVSRRFKPDQVDAPTVTPAAEQLADS' A
#
# COMPACT_ATOMS: atom_id res chain seq x y z
N MET A 1 13.01 -6.43 -23.57
CA MET A 1 11.78 -6.64 -22.77
C MET A 1 10.83 -7.46 -23.61
N ALA A 2 10.36 -8.61 -23.12
CA ALA A 2 9.43 -9.44 -23.88
C ALA A 2 8.06 -8.75 -23.97
N ILE A 3 7.45 -8.76 -25.16
CA ILE A 3 6.09 -8.29 -25.39
C ILE A 3 5.23 -9.54 -25.56
N THR A 4 4.24 -9.68 -24.70
CA THR A 4 3.26 -10.77 -24.74
C THR A 4 1.90 -10.16 -25.01
N SER A 5 1.15 -10.72 -25.96
CA SER A 5 -0.23 -10.31 -26.23
C SER A 5 -1.17 -11.05 -25.29
N ILE A 6 -2.12 -10.34 -24.71
CA ILE A 6 -3.13 -10.88 -23.80
C ILE A 6 -4.44 -10.16 -24.08
N ASP A 7 -5.52 -10.92 -24.23
CA ASP A 7 -6.85 -10.34 -24.40
C ASP A 7 -7.40 -9.91 -23.04
N ILE A 8 -7.74 -8.63 -22.94
CA ILE A 8 -8.32 -8.01 -21.75
C ILE A 8 -9.49 -7.16 -22.20
N ASN A 9 -10.59 -7.19 -21.45
CA ASN A 9 -11.72 -6.32 -21.69
C ASN A 9 -11.28 -4.83 -21.62
N GLN A 10 -11.64 -4.05 -22.63
CA GLN A 10 -11.27 -2.64 -22.71
C GLN A 10 -11.89 -1.80 -21.58
N ASP A 11 -13.09 -2.15 -21.12
CA ASP A 11 -13.74 -1.43 -20.03
C ASP A 11 -13.01 -1.64 -18.70
N ASP A 12 -12.51 -2.85 -18.46
CA ASP A 12 -11.70 -3.16 -17.26
C ASP A 12 -10.36 -2.42 -17.32
N LEU A 13 -9.73 -2.34 -18.50
CA LEU A 13 -8.50 -1.59 -18.71
C LEU A 13 -8.68 -0.08 -18.50
N ARG A 14 -9.83 0.48 -18.93
CA ARG A 14 -10.17 1.89 -18.69
C ARG A 14 -10.31 2.16 -17.19
N GLN A 15 -11.09 1.35 -16.49
CA GLN A 15 -11.25 1.47 -15.03
C GLN A 15 -9.93 1.30 -14.29
N ALA A 16 -9.12 0.32 -14.66
CA ALA A 16 -7.81 0.10 -14.04
C ALA A 16 -6.88 1.30 -14.22
N ARG A 17 -6.91 1.97 -15.37
CA ARG A 17 -6.13 3.21 -15.59
C ARG A 17 -6.60 4.36 -14.72
N GLU A 18 -7.91 4.54 -14.58
CA GLU A 18 -8.50 5.57 -13.71
C GLU A 18 -8.13 5.33 -12.25
N LEU A 19 -8.31 4.10 -11.76
CA LEU A 19 -8.01 3.71 -10.37
C LEU A 19 -6.52 3.79 -10.02
N THR A 20 -5.65 3.48 -10.98
CA THR A 20 -4.20 3.46 -10.75
C THR A 20 -3.52 4.77 -11.13
N GLY A 21 -4.22 5.71 -11.78
CA GLY A 21 -3.62 6.93 -12.36
C GLY A 21 -2.59 6.64 -13.45
N ALA A 22 -2.79 5.58 -14.25
CA ALA A 22 -1.81 5.12 -15.23
C ALA A 22 -1.98 5.79 -16.60
N SER A 23 -0.86 6.20 -17.19
CA SER A 23 -0.81 6.87 -18.49
C SER A 23 -1.07 5.91 -19.65
N SER A 24 -0.87 4.60 -19.45
CA SER A 24 -1.06 3.57 -20.47
C SER A 24 -1.65 2.27 -19.91
N ASN A 25 -2.23 1.45 -20.80
CA ASN A 25 -2.75 0.12 -20.46
C ASN A 25 -1.66 -0.78 -19.88
N ARG A 26 -0.46 -0.74 -20.49
CA ARG A 26 0.71 -1.50 -20.03
C ARG A 26 1.07 -1.13 -18.58
N GLU A 27 1.10 0.17 -18.29
CA GLU A 27 1.43 0.67 -16.95
C GLU A 27 0.35 0.31 -15.92
N ALA A 28 -0.93 0.36 -16.29
CA ALA A 28 -2.02 -0.08 -15.43
C ALA A 28 -1.89 -1.56 -15.06
N VAL A 29 -1.59 -2.42 -16.03
CA VAL A 29 -1.39 -3.86 -15.82
C VAL A 29 -0.16 -4.14 -14.95
N ASP A 30 0.95 -3.44 -15.17
CA ASP A 30 2.16 -3.58 -14.34
C ASP A 30 1.87 -3.20 -12.88
N ARG A 31 1.19 -2.07 -12.66
CA ARG A 31 0.79 -1.62 -11.31
C ARG A 31 -0.16 -2.61 -10.65
N ALA A 32 -1.18 -3.08 -11.36
CA ALA A 32 -2.12 -4.06 -10.83
C ALA A 32 -1.41 -5.37 -10.42
N LEU A 33 -0.49 -5.86 -11.25
CA LEU A 33 0.26 -7.09 -10.97
C LEU A 33 1.18 -6.91 -9.75
N ARG A 34 1.91 -5.80 -9.65
CA ARG A 34 2.76 -5.49 -8.49
C ARG A 34 1.94 -5.41 -7.20
N THR A 35 0.80 -4.73 -7.24
CA THR A 35 -0.11 -4.62 -6.09
C THR A 35 -0.63 -5.99 -5.68
N LEU A 36 -1.08 -6.81 -6.62
CA LEU A 36 -1.55 -8.17 -6.32
C LEU A 36 -0.47 -9.03 -5.68
N ILE A 37 0.76 -8.97 -6.20
CA ILE A 37 1.91 -9.67 -5.62
C ILE A 37 2.20 -9.16 -4.20
N ALA A 38 2.19 -7.84 -3.98
CA ALA A 38 2.41 -7.25 -2.66
C ALA A 38 1.35 -7.69 -1.65
N VAL A 39 0.07 -7.61 -2.02
CA VAL A 39 -1.08 -8.05 -1.20
C VAL A 39 -0.94 -9.52 -0.82
N ARG A 40 -0.57 -10.39 -1.77
CA ARG A 40 -0.42 -11.83 -1.51
C ARG A 40 0.87 -12.19 -0.75
N ARG A 41 1.92 -11.36 -0.84
CA ARG A 41 3.18 -11.55 -0.10
C ARG A 41 3.10 -11.14 1.37
N GLN A 42 2.07 -10.38 1.77
CA GLN A 42 1.83 -10.03 3.17
C GLN A 42 0.58 -10.73 3.75
N PRO A 43 0.62 -12.03 4.06
CA PRO A 43 -0.40 -12.63 4.92
C PRO A 43 -0.37 -12.05 6.35
N SER A 44 0.76 -11.52 6.82
CA SER A 44 1.05 -11.40 8.26
C SER A 44 1.10 -9.98 8.82
N ALA A 45 0.91 -8.92 8.01
CA ALA A 45 0.93 -7.55 8.54
C ALA A 45 -0.46 -7.11 9.04
N GLY A 46 -1.52 -7.37 8.27
CA GLY A 46 -2.89 -7.01 8.62
C GLY A 46 -3.46 -7.81 9.78
N GLU A 47 -3.26 -9.14 9.78
CA GLU A 47 -3.76 -10.01 10.87
C GLU A 47 -3.17 -9.62 12.24
N ARG A 48 -1.92 -9.16 12.30
CA ARG A 48 -1.29 -8.69 13.56
C ARG A 48 -1.92 -7.40 14.10
N ILE A 49 -2.36 -6.49 13.22
CA ILE A 49 -2.98 -5.22 13.64
C ILE A 49 -4.42 -5.49 14.10
N VAL A 50 -5.18 -6.29 13.34
CA VAL A 50 -6.58 -6.63 13.65
C VAL A 50 -6.72 -7.52 14.88
N SER A 51 -5.75 -8.42 15.14
CA SER A 51 -5.76 -9.30 16.31
C SER A 51 -5.24 -8.63 17.59
N ARG A 52 -4.84 -7.35 17.53
CA ARG A 52 -4.29 -6.65 18.69
C ARG A 52 -5.42 -6.21 19.61
N ARG A 53 -5.66 -6.98 20.68
CA ARG A 53 -6.44 -6.48 21.81
C ARG A 53 -5.58 -5.54 22.65
N PHE A 54 -5.99 -4.28 22.74
CA PHE A 54 -5.44 -3.34 23.71
C PHE A 54 -5.93 -3.74 25.10
N LYS A 55 -5.03 -3.76 26.07
CA LYS A 55 -5.43 -3.84 27.47
C LYS A 55 -5.97 -2.46 27.92
N PRO A 56 -6.89 -2.40 28.91
CA PRO A 56 -7.50 -1.13 29.33
C PRO A 56 -6.50 -0.04 29.77
N ASP A 57 -5.33 -0.45 30.29
CA ASP A 57 -4.21 0.42 30.69
C ASP A 57 -3.42 1.00 29.50
N GLN A 58 -3.70 0.56 28.28
CA GLN A 58 -3.05 1.02 27.05
C GLN A 58 -3.93 1.99 26.23
N VAL A 59 -5.15 2.23 26.70
CA VAL A 59 -6.05 3.27 26.20
C VAL A 59 -5.80 4.49 27.09
N ASP A 60 -5.71 5.69 26.50
CA ASP A 60 -5.33 6.94 27.18
C ASP A 60 -3.89 7.02 27.69
N ALA A 61 -2.94 6.35 27.01
CA ALA A 61 -1.52 6.58 27.26
C ALA A 61 -1.17 8.06 27.03
N PRO A 62 -0.38 8.69 27.92
CA PRO A 62 -0.04 10.11 27.79
C PRO A 62 0.73 10.37 26.50
N THR A 63 0.32 11.41 25.76
CA THR A 63 0.98 11.84 24.53
C THR A 63 2.42 12.25 24.83
N VAL A 64 3.39 11.53 24.28
CA VAL A 64 4.80 11.92 24.32
C VAL A 64 5.08 12.79 23.09
N THR A 65 5.31 14.09 23.32
CA THR A 65 5.82 14.98 22.28
C THR A 65 7.28 14.59 22.02
N PRO A 66 7.68 14.22 20.79
CA PRO A 66 9.07 13.93 20.50
C PRO A 66 9.91 15.18 20.76
N ALA A 67 10.96 15.05 21.56
CA ALA A 67 11.86 16.14 21.88
C ALA A 67 12.45 16.70 20.58
N ALA A 68 12.20 17.98 20.31
CA ALA A 68 12.86 18.73 19.25
C ALA A 68 14.31 19.01 19.69
N GLU A 69 15.13 17.97 19.71
CA GLU A 69 16.49 18.04 20.21
C GLU A 69 17.46 17.64 19.10
N GLN A 70 17.57 18.51 18.09
CA GLN A 70 18.67 18.51 17.12
C GLN A 70 18.66 19.79 16.26
N LEU A 71 18.72 20.96 16.89
CA LEU A 71 19.00 22.25 16.23
C LEU A 71 19.73 23.19 17.21
N ALA A 72 20.81 22.70 17.82
CA ALA A 72 21.74 23.54 18.58
C ALA A 72 23.09 22.82 18.72
N ASP A 73 23.73 22.51 17.58
CA ASP A 73 25.19 22.39 17.56
C ASP A 73 25.69 22.89 16.19
N SER A 74 26.06 24.17 16.14
CA SER A 74 26.78 24.83 15.06
C SER A 74 27.66 25.92 15.63
#